data_AF-A0A927KH64-F1
#
_entry.id   AF-A0A927KH64-F1
#
_cell.length_a   1.000
_cell.length_b   1.000
_cell.length_c   1.000
_cell.angle_alpha   90.00
_cell.angle_beta   90.00
_cell.angle_gamma   90.00
#
_symmetry.space_group_name_H-M   'P 1'
#
loop_
_entity.id
_entity.type
_entity.pdbx_description
1 polymer ?
#
loop_
_entity_poly.entity_id
_entity_poly.type
_entity_poly.pdbx_seq_one_letter_code
_entity_poly.pdbx_strand_id
1 'polypeptide(L)'
;MRIAPPSFELTAPKADATRIDHVARQLEGQFAQLLVKSMRDASFGDALFPGENQMFRDMYDQQVAKALTDGRGLGLAPMIARQLSRQSGGREDGPPLDTRLDAGARAPLPMDAAGAAATSPAYEQALDLIAGREPGGGQASSPLDRLVERLMAPAAIAPVQDVSAASASSAATAAAAAEEFAPRSPERFVAGIWHHAQAAARELGVDAKALVAQAALETGWGRRQIQRGDGASANNLFGIKATGWKGERVTTGTHEYVGGTKVRETADFRAYASPAESFADYVRMLKNNPRYQKALQSGGDVGRFAQALQNAGYATDPSYAAKIAAIANGPTIGRAVAAIGAVAARAGTVAGQSVANAADALGTVSRR
;
A
#
# COMPACT_ATOMS: atom_id res chain seq x y z
N MET A 1 -27.20 81.82 26.57
CA MET A 1 -25.90 81.18 26.26
C MET A 1 -25.86 79.84 26.98
N ARG A 2 -26.16 78.72 26.30
CA ARG A 2 -26.01 77.36 26.85
C ARG A 2 -24.97 76.65 26.00
N ILE A 3 -23.89 76.21 26.64
CA ILE A 3 -22.76 75.52 26.01
C ILE A 3 -23.17 74.05 25.82
N ALA A 4 -23.12 73.55 24.59
CA ALA A 4 -23.32 72.14 24.28
C ALA A 4 -22.01 71.36 24.51
N PRO A 5 -22.01 70.19 25.17
CA PRO A 5 -20.87 69.29 25.19
C PRO A 5 -20.73 68.54 23.84
N PRO A 6 -19.51 68.13 23.43
CA PRO A 6 -19.28 67.54 22.12
C PRO A 6 -19.84 66.11 22.04
N SER A 7 -20.52 65.82 20.93
CA SER A 7 -20.94 64.48 20.53
C SER A 7 -19.69 63.64 20.19
N PHE A 8 -19.41 62.60 20.97
CA PHE A 8 -18.52 61.54 20.51
C PHE A 8 -19.30 60.66 19.53
N GLU A 9 -19.03 60.82 18.24
CA GLU A 9 -19.47 59.87 17.21
C GLU A 9 -18.72 58.54 17.40
N LEU A 10 -19.42 57.54 17.96
CA LEU A 10 -19.00 56.15 17.85
C LEU A 10 -19.47 55.61 16.50
N THR A 11 -18.71 55.91 15.45
CA THR A 11 -18.88 55.25 14.15
C THR A 11 -18.47 53.79 14.30
N ALA A 12 -19.46 52.90 14.48
CA ALA A 12 -19.22 51.47 14.40
C ALA A 12 -18.72 51.13 12.97
N PRO A 13 -17.60 50.41 12.81
CA PRO A 13 -17.08 50.12 11.48
C PRO A 13 -18.03 49.13 10.78
N LYS A 14 -18.50 49.52 9.59
CA LYS A 14 -19.24 48.65 8.67
C LYS A 14 -18.46 47.34 8.49
N ALA A 15 -19.10 46.19 8.68
CA ALA A 15 -18.44 44.90 8.58
C ALA A 15 -17.88 44.71 7.16
N ASP A 16 -16.55 44.72 7.08
CA ASP A 16 -15.80 44.61 5.84
C ASP A 16 -15.87 43.15 5.38
N ALA A 17 -16.46 42.87 4.21
CA ALA A 17 -16.67 41.50 3.72
C ALA A 17 -15.36 40.70 3.69
N THR A 18 -14.25 41.38 3.41
CA THR A 18 -12.89 40.83 3.44
C THR A 18 -12.45 40.41 4.85
N ARG A 19 -12.86 41.12 5.90
CA ARG A 19 -12.62 40.71 7.31
C ARG A 19 -13.47 39.52 7.69
N ILE A 20 -14.72 39.43 7.22
CA ILE A 20 -15.59 38.28 7.48
C ILE A 20 -14.99 37.01 6.87
N ASP A 21 -14.48 37.07 5.63
CA ASP A 21 -13.82 35.95 4.99
C ASP A 21 -12.52 35.54 5.69
N HIS A 22 -11.72 36.51 6.14
CA HIS A 22 -10.50 36.23 6.89
C HIS A 22 -10.80 35.54 8.23
N VAL A 23 -11.81 36.03 8.97
CA VAL A 23 -12.25 35.43 10.23
C VAL A 23 -12.85 34.03 10.00
N ALA A 24 -13.62 33.83 8.94
CA ALA A 24 -14.20 32.53 8.61
C ALA A 24 -13.13 31.48 8.26
N ARG A 25 -12.07 31.88 7.54
CA ARG A 25 -10.91 31.00 7.26
C ARG A 25 -10.12 30.66 8.53
N GLN A 26 -9.96 31.61 9.45
CA GLN A 26 -9.32 31.35 10.74
C GLN A 26 -10.15 30.37 11.60
N LEU A 27 -11.47 30.50 11.61
CA LEU A 27 -12.37 29.58 12.31
C LEU A 27 -12.38 28.17 11.71
N GLU A 28 -12.34 28.05 10.38
CA GLU A 28 -12.18 26.76 9.69
C GLU A 28 -10.85 26.08 10.07
N GLY A 29 -9.77 26.86 10.20
CA GLY A 29 -8.48 26.37 10.70
C GLY A 29 -8.54 25.78 12.10
N GLN A 30 -9.21 26.47 13.03
CA GLN A 30 -9.39 25.99 14.40
C GLN A 30 -10.30 24.77 14.48
N PHE A 31 -11.34 24.70 13.65
CA PHE A 31 -12.21 23.54 13.58
C PHE A 31 -11.49 22.31 13.01
N ALA A 32 -10.66 22.49 11.98
CA ALA A 32 -9.83 21.41 11.45
C ALA A 32 -8.86 20.86 12.50
N GLN A 33 -8.27 21.72 13.33
CA GLN A 33 -7.43 21.30 14.46
C GLN A 33 -8.23 20.50 15.51
N LEU A 34 -9.43 20.94 15.87
CA LEU A 34 -10.31 20.21 16.79
C LEU A 34 -10.75 18.86 16.22
N LEU A 35 -11.02 18.81 14.91
CA LEU A 35 -11.40 17.58 14.22
C LEU A 35 -10.25 16.57 14.21
N VAL A 36 -9.04 16.98 13.82
CA VAL A 36 -7.84 16.12 13.84
C VAL A 36 -7.55 15.61 15.25
N LYS A 37 -7.64 16.49 16.25
CA LYS A 37 -7.47 16.12 17.66
C LYS A 37 -8.54 15.14 18.15
N SER A 38 -9.81 15.38 17.81
CA SER A 38 -10.91 14.49 18.19
C SER A 38 -10.83 13.11 17.52
N MET A 39 -10.38 13.06 16.26
CA MET A 39 -10.13 11.80 15.55
C MET A 39 -8.99 11.02 16.20
N ARG A 40 -7.96 11.72 16.71
CA ARG A 40 -6.87 11.09 17.45
C ARG A 40 -7.33 10.57 18.81
N ASP A 41 -8.06 11.39 19.59
CA ASP A 41 -8.57 11.01 20.91
C ASP A 41 -9.60 9.85 20.81
N ALA A 42 -10.33 9.75 19.70
CA ALA A 42 -11.24 8.64 19.40
C ALA A 42 -10.55 7.42 18.75
N SER A 43 -9.29 7.52 18.35
CA SER A 43 -8.52 6.43 17.75
C SER A 43 -7.97 5.51 18.85
N PHE A 44 -8.50 4.30 18.94
CA PHE A 44 -8.02 3.28 19.88
C PHE A 44 -6.64 2.77 19.45
N GLY A 45 -5.58 3.34 20.03
CA GLY A 45 -4.22 2.87 19.80
C GLY A 45 -3.09 3.55 20.57
N ASP A 46 -3.38 4.42 21.54
CA ASP A 46 -2.37 5.35 22.06
C ASP A 46 -1.76 5.03 23.43
N ALA A 47 -2.01 3.84 23.99
CA ALA A 47 -1.52 3.49 25.33
C ALA A 47 -0.11 2.88 25.38
N LEU A 48 0.67 2.86 24.28
CA LEU A 48 1.95 2.12 24.27
C LEU A 48 3.20 2.93 24.61
N PHE A 49 3.18 4.27 24.62
CA PHE A 49 4.34 5.09 25.04
C PHE A 49 3.90 6.45 25.59
N PRO A 50 3.71 6.61 26.91
CA PRO A 50 3.41 7.92 27.49
C PRO A 50 4.70 8.74 27.61
N GLY A 51 4.78 9.86 26.87
CA GLY A 51 5.69 10.97 27.18
C GLY A 51 6.65 11.41 26.07
N GLU A 52 7.06 10.53 25.15
CA GLU A 52 8.20 10.85 24.25
C GLU A 52 7.77 11.45 22.89
N ASN A 53 6.51 11.26 22.49
CA ASN A 53 6.05 11.61 21.14
C ASN A 53 5.10 12.81 21.08
N GLN A 54 4.88 13.56 22.17
CA GLN A 54 3.91 14.67 22.20
C GLN A 54 4.28 15.79 21.22
N MET A 55 5.55 16.22 21.20
CA MET A 55 6.01 17.28 20.30
C MET A 55 5.89 16.88 18.81
N PHE A 56 6.22 15.63 18.47
CA PHE A 56 6.10 15.13 17.10
C PHE A 56 4.64 14.98 16.66
N ARG A 57 3.75 14.61 17.59
CA ARG A 57 2.31 14.53 17.35
C ARG A 57 1.70 15.91 17.15
N ASP A 58 2.07 16.88 17.97
CA ASP A 58 1.57 18.25 17.83
C ASP A 58 2.02 18.85 16.49
N MET A 59 3.27 18.59 16.07
CA MET A 59 3.76 19.01 14.75
C MET A 59 3.01 18.32 13.61
N TYR A 60 2.72 17.02 13.75
CA TYR A 60 1.97 16.25 12.76
C TYR A 60 0.51 16.73 12.64
N ASP A 61 -0.16 16.92 13.77
CA ASP A 61 -1.54 17.42 13.84
C ASP A 61 -1.63 18.83 13.22
N GLN A 62 -0.61 19.68 13.43
CA GLN A 62 -0.50 20.98 12.78
C GLN A 62 -0.34 20.88 11.26
N GLN A 63 0.47 19.95 10.76
CA GLN A 63 0.66 19.75 9.32
C GLN A 63 -0.61 19.20 8.65
N VAL A 64 -1.31 18.26 9.29
CA VAL A 64 -2.56 17.69 8.78
C VAL A 64 -3.67 18.76 8.78
N ALA A 65 -3.83 19.52 9.87
CA ALA A 65 -4.81 20.60 9.92
C ALA A 65 -4.54 21.69 8.88
N LYS A 66 -3.25 22.02 8.65
CA LYS A 66 -2.85 22.93 7.58
C LYS A 66 -3.20 22.38 6.19
N ALA A 67 -2.87 21.13 5.91
CA ALA A 67 -3.19 20.50 4.62
C ALA A 67 -4.71 20.42 4.35
N LEU A 68 -5.54 20.24 5.38
CA LEU A 68 -7.00 20.22 5.28
C LEU A 68 -7.61 21.61 5.02
N THR A 69 -6.87 22.67 5.32
CA THR A 69 -7.35 24.06 5.24
C THR A 69 -6.67 24.84 4.10
N ASP A 70 -5.58 24.32 3.55
CA ASP A 70 -4.90 24.84 2.38
C ASP A 70 -5.79 24.73 1.12
N GLY A 71 -5.72 25.76 0.26
CA GLY A 71 -6.49 25.81 -0.99
C GLY A 71 -8.00 26.04 -0.78
N ARG A 72 -8.83 25.07 -1.23
CA ARG A 72 -10.31 25.17 -1.17
C ARG A 72 -10.86 24.90 0.24
N GLY A 73 -10.04 24.36 1.15
CA GLY A 73 -10.41 24.04 2.53
C GLY A 73 -11.52 22.99 2.64
N LEU A 74 -12.09 22.85 3.84
CA LEU A 74 -13.23 21.97 4.12
C LEU A 74 -14.56 22.54 3.58
N GLY A 75 -14.55 23.76 3.04
CA GLY A 75 -15.73 24.43 2.49
C GLY A 75 -16.66 25.01 3.58
N LEU A 76 -16.21 25.06 4.83
CA LEU A 76 -16.95 25.63 5.96
C LEU A 76 -16.77 27.14 6.02
N ALA A 77 -15.59 27.66 5.65
CA ALA A 77 -15.33 29.10 5.59
C ALA A 77 -16.37 29.88 4.75
N PRO A 78 -16.72 29.48 3.50
CA PRO A 78 -17.75 30.19 2.73
C PRO A 78 -19.16 30.06 3.31
N MET A 79 -19.46 29.00 4.07
CA MET A 79 -20.75 28.82 4.76
C MET A 79 -20.85 29.73 6.00
N ILE A 80 -19.76 29.81 6.79
CA ILE A 80 -19.65 30.68 7.97
C ILE A 80 -19.68 32.14 7.54
N ALA A 81 -18.93 32.50 6.49
CA ALA A 81 -18.95 33.85 5.93
C ALA A 81 -20.36 34.25 5.45
N ARG A 82 -21.11 33.33 4.83
CA ARG A 82 -22.49 33.53 4.40
C ARG A 82 -23.48 33.69 5.57
N GLN A 83 -23.24 33.00 6.68
CA GLN A 83 -24.10 33.10 7.86
C GLN A 83 -23.80 34.36 8.68
N LEU A 84 -22.52 34.73 8.81
CA LEU A 84 -22.09 35.97 9.46
C LEU A 84 -22.47 37.20 8.64
N SER A 85 -22.42 37.15 7.31
CA SER A 85 -22.88 38.24 6.46
C SER A 85 -24.39 38.46 6.54
N ARG A 86 -25.19 37.38 6.65
CA ARG A 86 -26.64 37.46 6.96
C ARG A 86 -26.91 38.12 8.31
N GLN A 87 -26.16 37.78 9.34
CA GLN A 87 -26.33 38.35 10.68
C GLN A 87 -25.87 39.82 10.75
N SER A 88 -24.95 40.23 9.86
CA SER A 88 -24.44 41.60 9.73
C SER A 88 -25.30 42.50 8.82
N GLY A 89 -26.45 42.02 8.34
CA GLY A 89 -27.39 42.80 7.52
C GLY A 89 -27.10 42.83 6.01
N GLY A 90 -26.24 41.94 5.50
CA GLY A 90 -26.00 41.78 4.07
C GLY A 90 -27.16 41.06 3.37
N ARG A 91 -27.96 41.79 2.58
CA ARG A 91 -28.95 41.24 1.65
C ARG A 91 -28.24 40.68 0.42
N GLU A 92 -28.40 39.40 0.12
CA GLU A 92 -28.45 38.89 -1.27
C GLU A 92 -29.42 37.70 -1.37
N ASP A 93 -30.23 37.74 -2.43
CA ASP A 93 -31.37 36.87 -2.72
C ASP A 93 -30.95 35.47 -3.18
N GLY A 94 -31.48 34.44 -2.52
CA GLY A 94 -31.46 33.06 -2.98
C GLY A 94 -32.52 32.25 -2.24
N PRO A 95 -33.24 31.32 -2.90
CA PRO A 95 -34.34 30.59 -2.27
C PRO A 95 -33.84 29.79 -1.06
N PRO A 96 -34.67 29.62 0.00
CA PRO A 96 -34.29 28.86 1.17
C PRO A 96 -33.99 27.41 0.77
N LEU A 97 -32.85 26.89 1.23
CA LEU A 97 -32.52 25.48 1.08
C LEU A 97 -33.27 24.69 2.15
N ASP A 98 -34.07 23.72 1.71
CA ASP A 98 -34.73 22.75 2.60
C ASP A 98 -33.67 21.83 3.21
N THR A 99 -33.59 21.79 4.54
CA THR A 99 -32.62 20.98 5.29
C THR A 99 -33.20 19.63 5.72
N ARG A 100 -34.34 19.22 5.16
CA ARG A 100 -34.91 17.89 5.39
C ARG A 100 -34.16 16.85 4.54
N LEU A 101 -33.67 15.80 5.18
CA LEU A 101 -33.17 14.61 4.51
C LEU A 101 -34.35 13.87 3.88
N ASP A 102 -34.51 13.98 2.56
CA ASP A 102 -35.51 13.23 1.83
C ASP A 102 -35.04 11.78 1.63
N ALA A 103 -35.74 10.83 2.24
CA ALA A 103 -35.42 9.39 2.16
C ALA A 103 -35.97 8.73 0.87
N GLY A 104 -36.49 9.49 -0.09
CA GLY A 104 -37.26 8.96 -1.22
C GLY A 104 -36.75 9.23 -2.65
N ALA A 105 -35.69 10.01 -2.88
CA ALA A 105 -35.35 10.42 -4.24
C ALA A 105 -34.28 9.52 -4.90
N ARG A 106 -34.71 8.38 -5.44
CA ARG A 106 -33.94 7.58 -6.40
C ARG A 106 -33.97 8.30 -7.76
N ALA A 107 -32.91 9.02 -8.11
CA ALA A 107 -32.71 9.51 -9.48
C ALA A 107 -32.05 8.41 -10.35
N PRO A 108 -32.44 8.25 -11.63
CA PRO A 108 -32.02 7.12 -12.45
C PRO A 108 -30.58 7.29 -12.95
N LEU A 109 -29.81 6.20 -12.92
CA LEU A 109 -28.49 6.13 -13.54
C LEU A 109 -28.62 6.19 -15.08
N PRO A 110 -27.85 7.03 -15.78
CA PRO A 110 -27.70 6.89 -17.22
C PRO A 110 -26.87 5.64 -17.49
N MET A 111 -27.53 4.57 -17.90
CA MET A 111 -26.91 3.49 -18.66
C MET A 111 -26.66 4.02 -20.07
N ASP A 112 -25.44 4.50 -20.35
CA ASP A 112 -24.76 4.09 -21.57
C ASP A 112 -23.26 4.43 -21.59
N ALA A 113 -22.54 3.54 -22.29
CA ALA A 113 -21.18 3.66 -22.84
C ALA A 113 -19.95 3.58 -21.90
N ALA A 114 -19.36 2.38 -21.89
CA ALA A 114 -17.93 2.05 -21.96
C ALA A 114 -16.87 3.14 -21.64
N GLY A 115 -16.00 2.84 -20.66
CA GLY A 115 -14.59 3.27 -20.65
C GLY A 115 -14.17 4.15 -19.47
N ALA A 116 -13.22 3.63 -18.69
CA ALA A 116 -12.46 4.28 -17.60
C ALA A 116 -13.22 4.61 -16.30
N ALA A 117 -13.03 3.75 -15.29
CA ALA A 117 -13.41 4.03 -13.92
C ALA A 117 -12.58 5.20 -13.36
N ALA A 118 -13.22 6.33 -13.08
CA ALA A 118 -12.62 7.39 -12.28
C ALA A 118 -12.53 6.91 -10.81
N THR A 119 -11.36 6.48 -10.39
CA THR A 119 -11.04 6.15 -9.00
C THR A 119 -10.97 7.42 -8.16
N SER A 120 -11.46 7.39 -6.92
CA SER A 120 -11.40 8.56 -6.04
C SER A 120 -9.96 8.81 -5.58
N PRO A 121 -9.53 10.08 -5.37
CA PRO A 121 -8.16 10.39 -4.93
C PRO A 121 -7.76 9.68 -3.64
N ALA A 122 -8.70 9.52 -2.70
CA ALA A 122 -8.47 8.80 -1.44
C ALA A 122 -8.21 7.30 -1.65
N TYR A 123 -8.81 6.69 -2.67
CA TYR A 123 -8.59 5.29 -3.02
C TYR A 123 -7.22 5.08 -3.66
N GLU A 124 -6.82 5.97 -4.56
CA GLU A 124 -5.47 5.93 -5.16
C GLU A 124 -4.39 6.11 -4.11
N GLN A 125 -4.59 7.05 -3.18
CA GLN A 125 -3.65 7.29 -2.07
C GLN A 125 -3.54 6.07 -1.14
N ALA A 126 -4.65 5.37 -0.89
CA ALA A 126 -4.63 4.11 -0.13
C ALA A 126 -3.89 2.98 -0.86
N LEU A 127 -4.05 2.88 -2.20
CA LEU A 127 -3.31 1.92 -3.02
C LEU A 127 -1.80 2.23 -3.03
N ASP A 128 -1.44 3.51 -3.11
CA ASP A 128 -0.04 3.96 -3.07
C ASP A 128 0.62 3.61 -1.73
N LEU A 129 -0.05 3.86 -0.61
CA LEU A 129 0.44 3.47 0.72
C LEU A 129 0.61 1.95 0.84
N ILE A 130 -0.36 1.17 0.33
CA ILE A 130 -0.28 -0.29 0.32
C ILE A 130 0.90 -0.76 -0.54
N ALA A 131 1.15 -0.11 -1.68
CA ALA A 131 2.27 -0.39 -2.58
C ALA A 131 3.63 0.11 -2.04
N GLY A 132 3.64 0.85 -0.93
CA GLY A 132 4.85 1.43 -0.33
C GLY A 132 5.38 2.65 -1.10
N ARG A 133 4.52 3.42 -1.78
CA ARG A 133 4.85 4.69 -2.42
C ARG A 133 4.57 5.85 -1.44
N GLU A 134 5.58 6.67 -1.18
CA GLU A 134 5.42 7.92 -0.43
C GLU A 134 4.81 9.01 -1.32
N PRO A 135 3.84 9.81 -0.84
CA PRO A 135 3.27 10.91 -1.59
C PRO A 135 4.24 12.09 -1.61
N GLY A 136 5.10 12.14 -2.64
CA GLY A 136 5.99 13.27 -2.91
C GLY A 136 7.44 12.86 -3.02
N GLY A 137 7.89 12.55 -4.25
CA GLY A 137 9.31 12.29 -4.50
C GLY A 137 9.63 11.72 -5.87
N GLY A 138 9.90 12.61 -6.83
CA GLY A 138 11.07 12.48 -7.71
C GLY A 138 11.07 11.48 -8.88
N GLN A 139 10.89 12.04 -10.08
CA GLN A 139 11.49 11.70 -11.38
C GLN A 139 11.51 10.24 -11.84
N ALA A 140 10.53 9.89 -12.67
CA ALA A 140 10.59 8.72 -13.53
C ALA A 140 11.38 9.05 -14.81
N SER A 141 12.49 8.36 -15.05
CA SER A 141 13.11 8.27 -16.37
C SER A 141 12.07 7.76 -17.38
N SER A 142 12.09 8.30 -18.60
CA SER A 142 11.04 8.02 -19.56
C SER A 142 11.06 6.53 -19.99
N PRO A 143 9.92 5.94 -20.38
CA PRO A 143 9.85 4.58 -20.90
C PRO A 143 10.78 4.31 -22.10
N LEU A 144 11.14 5.37 -22.84
CA LEU A 144 12.06 5.32 -23.97
C LEU A 144 13.51 5.11 -23.53
N ASP A 145 13.94 5.71 -22.41
CA ASP A 145 15.30 5.55 -21.89
C ASP A 145 15.59 4.08 -21.53
N ARG A 146 14.59 3.38 -20.99
CA ARG A 146 14.70 1.96 -20.64
C ARG A 146 14.71 1.02 -21.85
N LEU A 147 14.05 1.41 -22.94
CA LEU A 147 14.06 0.63 -24.17
C LEU A 147 15.44 0.71 -24.84
N VAL A 148 16.03 1.90 -24.86
CA VAL A 148 17.38 2.13 -25.42
C VAL A 148 18.43 1.34 -24.63
N GLU A 149 18.36 1.36 -23.29
CA GLU A 149 19.30 0.63 -22.44
C GLU A 149 19.22 -0.89 -22.61
N ARG A 150 18.01 -1.42 -22.86
CA ARG A 150 17.81 -2.85 -23.15
C ARG A 150 18.26 -3.25 -24.55
N LEU A 151 18.23 -2.35 -25.52
CA LEU A 151 18.71 -2.59 -26.88
C LEU A 151 20.24 -2.56 -26.97
N MET A 152 20.89 -1.86 -26.04
CA MET A 152 22.35 -1.71 -25.98
C MET A 152 23.04 -2.73 -25.06
N ALA A 153 22.29 -3.58 -24.35
CA ALA A 153 22.84 -4.64 -23.52
C ALA A 153 23.25 -5.87 -24.38
N PRO A 154 24.49 -6.39 -24.25
CA PRO A 154 24.92 -7.55 -25.02
C PRO A 154 24.16 -8.81 -24.57
N ALA A 155 23.63 -9.55 -25.54
CA ALA A 155 22.97 -10.83 -25.31
C ALA A 155 24.00 -11.90 -24.93
N ALA A 156 24.15 -12.15 -23.63
CA ALA A 156 24.92 -13.29 -23.13
C ALA A 156 24.03 -14.55 -23.12
N ILE A 157 24.33 -15.51 -23.99
CA ILE A 157 23.76 -16.86 -23.92
C ILE A 157 24.44 -17.57 -22.75
N ALA A 158 23.69 -17.81 -21.67
CA ALA A 158 24.17 -18.56 -20.51
C ALA A 158 24.14 -20.08 -20.78
N PRO A 159 25.15 -20.85 -20.32
CA PRO A 159 25.15 -22.30 -20.45
C PRO A 159 24.10 -22.92 -19.52
N VAL A 160 23.51 -24.04 -19.96
CA VAL A 160 22.59 -24.87 -19.17
C VAL A 160 23.32 -25.47 -17.97
N GLN A 161 23.14 -24.87 -16.79
CA GLN A 161 23.64 -25.39 -15.52
C GLN A 161 22.57 -26.24 -14.81
N ASP A 162 23.07 -27.22 -14.05
CA ASP A 162 22.30 -28.16 -13.24
C ASP A 162 21.30 -27.44 -12.32
N VAL A 163 20.00 -27.76 -12.47
CA VAL A 163 18.86 -27.03 -11.88
C VAL A 163 18.88 -27.04 -10.35
N SER A 164 19.54 -28.00 -9.72
CA SER A 164 19.67 -28.10 -8.25
C SER A 164 20.67 -27.09 -7.69
N ALA A 165 21.82 -26.93 -8.34
CA ALA A 165 22.85 -25.95 -7.94
C ALA A 165 22.39 -24.50 -8.21
N ALA A 166 21.64 -24.28 -9.30
CA ALA A 166 21.06 -22.98 -9.64
C ALA A 166 20.02 -22.51 -8.60
N SER A 167 19.23 -23.43 -8.03
CA SER A 167 18.24 -23.11 -6.99
C SER A 167 18.89 -22.65 -5.69
N ALA A 168 19.94 -23.35 -5.24
CA ALA A 168 20.70 -23.00 -4.03
C ALA A 168 21.43 -21.66 -4.16
N SER A 169 22.00 -21.38 -5.34
CA SER A 169 22.62 -20.08 -5.66
C SER A 169 21.60 -18.92 -5.63
N SER A 170 20.37 -19.15 -6.10
CA SER A 170 19.32 -18.12 -6.09
C SER A 170 18.82 -17.79 -4.68
N ALA A 171 18.70 -18.79 -3.80
CA ALA A 171 18.29 -18.59 -2.41
C ALA A 171 19.36 -17.84 -1.59
N ALA A 172 20.63 -18.20 -1.77
CA ALA A 172 21.75 -17.51 -1.13
C ALA A 172 21.85 -16.04 -1.55
N THR A 173 21.67 -15.75 -2.84
CA THR A 173 21.65 -14.39 -3.38
C THR A 173 20.49 -13.57 -2.79
N ALA A 174 19.30 -14.17 -2.70
CA ALA A 174 18.13 -13.52 -2.13
C ALA A 174 18.30 -13.23 -0.63
N ALA A 175 18.90 -14.15 0.12
CA ALA A 175 19.23 -13.96 1.53
C ALA A 175 20.26 -12.83 1.72
N ALA A 176 21.34 -12.81 0.92
CA ALA A 176 22.35 -11.76 0.98
C ALA A 176 21.77 -10.36 0.63
N ALA A 177 20.90 -10.28 -0.37
CA ALA A 177 20.20 -9.03 -0.69
C ALA A 177 19.25 -8.57 0.43
N ALA A 178 18.60 -9.51 1.13
CA ALA A 178 17.74 -9.19 2.26
C ALA A 178 18.52 -8.52 3.41
N GLU A 179 19.80 -8.87 3.59
CA GLU A 179 20.69 -8.25 4.59
C GLU A 179 21.08 -6.79 4.28
N GLU A 180 20.94 -6.34 3.03
CA GLU A 180 21.21 -4.94 2.66
C GLU A 180 20.07 -3.99 3.08
N PHE A 181 18.91 -4.53 3.47
CA PHE A 181 17.73 -3.75 3.86
C PHE A 181 17.52 -3.72 5.38
N ALA A 182 16.91 -2.63 5.86
CA ALA A 182 16.59 -2.46 7.27
C ALA A 182 15.73 -3.63 7.81
N PRO A 183 15.91 -4.01 9.09
CA PRO A 183 15.10 -5.06 9.72
C PRO A 183 13.60 -4.76 9.57
N ARG A 184 12.81 -5.79 9.21
CA ARG A 184 11.34 -5.70 9.01
C ARG A 184 10.89 -4.70 7.93
N SER A 185 11.78 -4.27 7.03
CA SER A 185 11.39 -3.49 5.85
C SER A 185 10.61 -4.34 4.83
N PRO A 186 9.73 -3.70 4.03
CA PRO A 186 9.06 -4.37 2.93
C PRO A 186 10.00 -5.05 1.92
N GLU A 187 11.11 -4.40 1.57
CA GLU A 187 12.09 -4.93 0.64
C GLU A 187 12.78 -6.18 1.18
N ARG A 188 13.13 -6.18 2.47
CA ARG A 188 13.69 -7.37 3.15
C ARG A 188 12.71 -8.54 3.11
N PHE A 189 11.43 -8.29 3.35
CA PHE A 189 10.39 -9.31 3.25
C PHE A 189 10.31 -9.88 1.84
N VAL A 190 10.27 -9.03 0.81
CA VAL A 190 10.26 -9.47 -0.59
C VAL A 190 11.48 -10.31 -0.91
N ALA A 191 12.68 -9.84 -0.55
CA ALA A 191 13.92 -10.55 -0.80
C ALA A 191 13.94 -11.93 -0.14
N GLY A 192 13.48 -12.03 1.11
CA GLY A 192 13.43 -13.30 1.85
C GLY A 192 12.54 -14.37 1.19
N ILE A 193 11.43 -13.97 0.55
CA ILE A 193 10.48 -14.92 -0.07
C ILE A 193 10.64 -15.06 -1.59
N TRP A 194 11.44 -14.21 -2.24
CA TRP A 194 11.51 -14.08 -3.70
C TRP A 194 11.82 -15.41 -4.40
N HIS A 195 12.78 -16.19 -3.87
CA HIS A 195 13.17 -17.46 -4.47
C HIS A 195 12.04 -18.51 -4.43
N HIS A 196 11.28 -18.58 -3.33
CA HIS A 196 10.10 -19.44 -3.23
C HIS A 196 8.98 -18.99 -4.18
N ALA A 197 8.76 -17.67 -4.28
CA ALA A 197 7.77 -17.11 -5.19
C ALA A 197 8.11 -17.42 -6.65
N GLN A 198 9.38 -17.33 -7.06
CA GLN A 198 9.80 -17.72 -8.40
C GLN A 198 9.56 -19.20 -8.70
N ALA A 199 9.86 -20.09 -7.74
CA ALA A 199 9.62 -21.52 -7.92
C ALA A 199 8.12 -21.82 -8.08
N ALA A 200 7.29 -21.28 -7.20
CA ALA A 200 5.83 -21.42 -7.25
C ALA A 200 5.21 -20.82 -8.53
N ALA A 201 5.67 -19.63 -8.93
CA ALA A 201 5.21 -18.95 -10.13
C ALA A 201 5.47 -19.75 -11.41
N ARG A 202 6.65 -20.36 -11.53
CA ARG A 202 6.98 -21.26 -12.64
C ARG A 202 6.05 -22.47 -12.69
N GLU A 203 5.72 -23.05 -11.53
CA GLU A 203 4.82 -24.21 -11.48
C GLU A 203 3.37 -23.85 -11.83
N LEU A 204 2.94 -22.64 -11.45
CA LEU A 204 1.59 -22.14 -11.70
C LEU A 204 1.40 -21.50 -13.08
N GLY A 205 2.49 -21.15 -13.77
CA GLY A 205 2.43 -20.42 -15.04
C GLY A 205 2.03 -18.96 -14.90
N VAL A 206 2.39 -18.31 -13.78
CA VAL A 206 2.04 -16.92 -13.47
C VAL A 206 3.27 -16.07 -13.15
N ASP A 207 3.11 -14.75 -13.00
CA ASP A 207 4.22 -13.87 -12.58
C ASP A 207 4.49 -13.97 -11.07
N ALA A 208 5.75 -14.12 -10.67
CA ALA A 208 6.16 -14.20 -9.27
C ALA A 208 5.77 -12.97 -8.44
N LYS A 209 5.69 -11.80 -9.06
CA LYS A 209 5.23 -10.57 -8.40
C LYS A 209 3.79 -10.68 -7.92
N ALA A 210 2.93 -11.44 -8.60
CA ALA A 210 1.56 -11.67 -8.14
C ALA A 210 1.55 -12.39 -6.78
N LEU A 211 2.37 -13.43 -6.64
CA LEU A 211 2.45 -14.24 -5.43
C LEU A 211 3.07 -13.45 -4.27
N VAL A 212 4.12 -12.68 -4.56
CA VAL A 212 4.73 -11.76 -3.58
C VAL A 212 3.74 -10.69 -3.16
N ALA A 213 2.98 -10.12 -4.10
CA ALA A 213 1.98 -9.11 -3.81
C ALA A 213 0.86 -9.65 -2.92
N GLN A 214 0.40 -10.88 -3.16
CA GLN A 214 -0.53 -11.56 -2.27
C GLN A 214 0.06 -11.75 -0.89
N ALA A 215 1.25 -12.34 -0.77
CA ALA A 215 1.89 -12.54 0.51
C ALA A 215 2.11 -11.22 1.28
N ALA A 216 2.49 -10.15 0.58
CA ALA A 216 2.64 -8.82 1.15
C ALA A 216 1.31 -8.24 1.64
N LEU A 217 0.22 -8.38 0.88
CA LEU A 217 -1.10 -7.93 1.28
C LEU A 217 -1.58 -8.66 2.54
N GLU A 218 -1.49 -9.99 2.54
CA GLU A 218 -2.00 -10.85 3.63
C GLU A 218 -1.21 -10.64 4.93
N THR A 219 0.11 -10.53 4.83
CA THR A 219 0.98 -10.41 6.02
C THR A 219 1.31 -8.95 6.39
N GLY A 220 0.85 -7.98 5.60
CA GLY A 220 1.28 -6.58 5.73
C GLY A 220 2.81 -6.44 5.62
N TRP A 221 3.38 -6.93 4.52
CA TRP A 221 4.83 -6.97 4.28
C TRP A 221 5.60 -7.73 5.37
N GLY A 222 5.05 -8.83 5.85
CA GLY A 222 5.65 -9.69 6.88
C GLY A 222 5.48 -9.21 8.31
N ARG A 223 4.85 -8.05 8.55
CA ARG A 223 4.72 -7.44 9.89
C ARG A 223 3.59 -8.03 10.73
N ARG A 224 2.57 -8.60 10.09
CA ARG A 224 1.36 -9.17 10.71
C ARG A 224 1.20 -10.64 10.32
N GLN A 225 2.24 -11.43 10.60
CA GLN A 225 2.17 -12.87 10.39
C GLN A 225 1.37 -13.54 11.51
N ILE A 226 0.68 -14.63 11.17
CA ILE A 226 0.04 -15.50 12.15
C ILE A 226 1.14 -16.11 13.02
N GLN A 227 1.00 -15.96 14.34
CA GLN A 227 1.96 -16.46 15.32
C GLN A 227 1.41 -17.70 16.01
N ARG A 228 2.31 -18.64 16.26
CA ARG A 228 2.10 -19.81 17.09
C ARG A 228 2.03 -19.40 18.56
N GLY A 229 1.61 -20.32 19.43
CA GLY A 229 1.51 -20.06 20.87
C GLY A 229 2.84 -19.70 21.55
N ASP A 230 3.96 -20.14 20.98
CA ASP A 230 5.32 -19.81 21.43
C ASP A 230 5.87 -18.49 20.84
N GLY A 231 5.04 -17.77 20.06
CA GLY A 231 5.42 -16.53 19.39
C GLY A 231 6.15 -16.73 18.06
N ALA A 232 6.49 -17.96 17.67
CA ALA A 232 7.11 -18.23 16.37
C ALA A 232 6.10 -18.02 15.23
N SER A 233 6.60 -17.74 14.01
CA SER A 233 5.71 -17.60 12.85
C SER A 233 5.07 -18.95 12.49
N ALA A 234 3.77 -18.93 12.18
CA ALA A 234 3.09 -20.05 11.54
C ALA A 234 3.49 -20.23 10.06
N ASN A 235 4.29 -19.31 9.52
CA ASN A 235 4.72 -19.25 8.12
C ASN A 235 3.56 -19.25 7.09
N ASN A 236 2.34 -18.95 7.51
CA ASN A 236 1.19 -18.90 6.61
C ASN A 236 1.14 -17.55 5.89
N LEU A 237 1.81 -17.48 4.75
CA LEU A 237 1.97 -16.25 3.98
C LEU A 237 0.71 -15.84 3.19
N PHE A 238 -0.24 -16.76 3.01
CA PHE A 238 -1.40 -16.58 2.12
C PHE A 238 -2.75 -16.59 2.86
N GLY A 239 -2.74 -16.60 4.20
CA GLY A 239 -3.96 -16.58 5.02
C GLY A 239 -4.83 -17.83 4.85
N ILE A 240 -4.27 -18.99 4.51
CA ILE A 240 -5.05 -20.19 4.18
C ILE A 240 -5.68 -20.78 5.45
N LYS A 241 -7.02 -20.87 5.46
CA LYS A 241 -7.78 -21.52 6.54
C LYS A 241 -7.56 -23.03 6.58
N ALA A 242 -7.65 -23.61 7.78
CA ALA A 242 -7.41 -25.03 8.06
C ALA A 242 -8.64 -25.93 7.83
N THR A 243 -9.54 -25.57 6.91
CA THR A 243 -10.73 -26.38 6.60
C THR A 243 -10.33 -27.72 5.96
N GLY A 244 -10.64 -28.84 6.64
CA GLY A 244 -10.24 -30.19 6.19
C GLY A 244 -8.73 -30.44 6.23
N TRP A 245 -7.96 -29.58 6.89
CA TRP A 245 -6.51 -29.69 7.01
C TRP A 245 -6.12 -30.67 8.11
N LYS A 246 -5.22 -31.61 7.80
CA LYS A 246 -4.72 -32.63 8.73
C LYS A 246 -3.38 -32.28 9.37
N GLY A 247 -2.69 -31.26 8.84
CA GLY A 247 -1.44 -30.79 9.39
C GLY A 247 -1.64 -29.85 10.57
N GLU A 248 -0.57 -29.16 10.92
CA GLU A 248 -0.58 -28.22 12.03
C GLU A 248 -1.47 -27.00 11.75
N ARG A 249 -2.14 -26.50 12.78
CA ARG A 249 -3.04 -25.34 12.68
C ARG A 249 -2.84 -24.39 13.85
N VAL A 250 -3.12 -23.12 13.62
CA VAL A 250 -3.15 -22.06 14.63
C VAL A 250 -4.52 -21.40 14.63
N THR A 251 -5.14 -21.34 15.80
CA THR A 251 -6.42 -20.66 16.01
C THR A 251 -6.15 -19.21 16.43
N THR A 252 -6.66 -18.24 15.68
CA THR A 252 -6.50 -16.82 16.03
C THR A 252 -7.72 -15.99 15.67
N GLY A 253 -7.90 -14.86 16.35
CA GLY A 253 -8.96 -13.90 16.06
C GLY A 253 -8.67 -13.17 14.74
N THR A 254 -9.53 -13.35 13.75
CA THR A 254 -9.54 -12.63 12.49
C THR A 254 -10.69 -11.61 12.47
N HIS A 255 -10.68 -10.74 11.46
CA HIS A 255 -11.80 -9.84 11.18
C HIS A 255 -12.39 -10.22 9.82
N GLU A 256 -13.65 -10.63 9.81
CA GLU A 256 -14.37 -10.99 8.59
C GLU A 256 -15.37 -9.88 8.24
N TYR A 257 -15.66 -9.72 6.95
CA TYR A 257 -16.72 -8.83 6.49
C TYR A 257 -17.96 -9.65 6.17
N VAL A 258 -18.97 -9.57 7.04
CA VAL A 258 -20.28 -10.22 6.83
C VAL A 258 -21.29 -9.14 6.55
N GLY A 259 -21.83 -9.11 5.32
CA GLY A 259 -22.80 -8.09 4.89
C GLY A 259 -22.23 -6.66 4.90
N GLY A 260 -20.92 -6.49 4.68
CA GLY A 260 -20.24 -5.18 4.69
C GLY A 260 -19.80 -4.69 6.08
N THR A 261 -20.18 -5.39 7.15
CA THR A 261 -19.77 -5.06 8.53
C THR A 261 -18.59 -5.91 8.97
N LYS A 262 -17.58 -5.29 9.56
CA LYS A 262 -16.39 -5.96 10.10
C LYS A 262 -16.73 -6.62 11.44
N VAL A 263 -16.70 -7.94 11.48
CA VAL A 263 -16.97 -8.77 12.67
C VAL A 263 -15.69 -9.49 13.09
N ARG A 264 -15.45 -9.59 14.39
CA ARG A 264 -14.33 -10.36 14.93
C ARG A 264 -14.76 -11.81 15.05
N GLU A 265 -14.02 -12.71 14.40
CA GLU A 265 -14.31 -14.14 14.40
C GLU A 265 -13.04 -14.92 14.73
N THR A 266 -13.18 -16.07 15.37
CA THR A 266 -12.05 -16.99 15.58
C THR A 266 -11.99 -17.96 14.41
N ALA A 267 -10.83 -18.07 13.77
CA ALA A 267 -10.62 -19.00 12.67
C ALA A 267 -9.35 -19.83 12.86
N ASP A 268 -9.38 -21.06 12.35
CA ASP A 268 -8.21 -21.91 12.28
C ASP A 268 -7.48 -21.67 10.95
N PHE A 269 -6.19 -21.38 11.05
CA PHE A 269 -5.30 -21.20 9.91
C PHE A 269 -4.28 -22.32 9.85
N ARG A 270 -3.87 -22.71 8.65
CA ARG A 270 -2.79 -23.68 8.47
C ARG A 270 -1.51 -23.11 9.03
N ALA A 271 -0.66 -23.97 9.58
CA ALA A 271 0.68 -23.62 10.00
C ALA A 271 1.69 -24.52 9.29
N TYR A 272 2.84 -23.94 8.95
CA TYR A 272 3.87 -24.58 8.15
C TYR A 272 5.22 -24.48 8.86
N ALA A 273 6.10 -25.45 8.58
CA ALA A 273 7.46 -25.46 9.10
C ALA A 273 8.33 -24.38 8.46
N SER A 274 8.00 -23.93 7.24
CA SER A 274 8.78 -22.93 6.51
C SER A 274 7.96 -22.14 5.48
N PRO A 275 8.47 -20.98 5.01
CA PRO A 275 7.90 -20.29 3.86
C PRO A 275 7.79 -21.19 2.61
N ALA A 276 8.79 -22.03 2.34
CA ALA A 276 8.77 -22.98 1.22
C ALA A 276 7.51 -23.86 1.24
N GLU A 277 7.17 -24.42 2.41
CA GLU A 277 5.99 -25.28 2.56
C GLU A 277 4.68 -24.49 2.37
N SER A 278 4.64 -23.23 2.81
CA SER A 278 3.48 -22.35 2.56
C SER A 278 3.26 -22.11 1.07
N PHE A 279 4.32 -21.82 0.31
CA PHE A 279 4.24 -21.69 -1.16
C PHE A 279 3.82 -23.01 -1.82
N ALA A 280 4.40 -24.14 -1.40
CA ALA A 280 4.04 -25.45 -1.96
C ALA A 280 2.57 -25.82 -1.72
N ASP A 281 2.05 -25.56 -0.51
CA ASP A 281 0.63 -25.78 -0.21
C ASP A 281 -0.28 -24.81 -0.99
N TYR A 282 0.13 -23.55 -1.15
CA TYR A 282 -0.58 -22.58 -1.98
C TYR A 282 -0.69 -23.04 -3.44
N VAL A 283 0.42 -23.48 -4.03
CA VAL A 283 0.46 -24.03 -5.39
C VAL A 283 -0.48 -25.24 -5.52
N ARG A 284 -0.39 -26.19 -4.59
CA ARG A 284 -1.26 -27.38 -4.55
C ARG A 284 -2.73 -26.99 -4.42
N MET A 285 -3.06 -26.02 -3.57
CA MET A 285 -4.43 -25.53 -3.39
C MET A 285 -4.99 -24.94 -4.68
N LEU A 286 -4.22 -24.10 -5.38
CA LEU A 286 -4.67 -23.49 -6.64
C LEU A 286 -4.85 -24.54 -7.75
N LYS A 287 -3.89 -25.47 -7.90
CA LYS A 287 -3.94 -26.50 -8.94
C LYS A 287 -5.06 -27.51 -8.73
N ASN A 288 -5.32 -27.89 -7.48
CA ASN A 288 -6.28 -28.96 -7.16
C ASN A 288 -7.72 -28.46 -7.02
N ASN A 289 -7.95 -27.15 -7.01
CA ASN A 289 -9.29 -26.59 -6.89
C ASN A 289 -9.76 -26.06 -8.26
N PRO A 290 -10.77 -26.69 -8.90
CA PRO A 290 -11.30 -26.27 -10.19
C PRO A 290 -11.73 -24.80 -10.24
N ARG A 291 -12.11 -24.23 -9.07
CA ARG A 291 -12.49 -22.82 -8.93
C ARG A 291 -11.43 -21.84 -9.42
N TYR A 292 -10.15 -22.19 -9.34
CA TYR A 292 -9.03 -21.29 -9.66
C TYR A 292 -8.41 -21.50 -11.04
N GLN A 293 -8.91 -22.44 -11.85
CA GLN A 293 -8.29 -22.77 -13.15
C GLN A 293 -8.22 -21.58 -14.11
N LYS A 294 -9.25 -20.71 -14.12
CA LYS A 294 -9.23 -19.47 -14.91
C LYS A 294 -8.11 -18.53 -14.49
N ALA A 295 -7.74 -18.50 -13.21
CA ALA A 295 -6.62 -17.69 -12.74
C ALA A 295 -5.29 -18.22 -13.28
N LEU A 296 -5.10 -19.54 -13.29
CA LEU A 296 -3.87 -20.16 -13.81
C LEU A 296 -3.69 -20.00 -15.33
N GLN A 297 -4.76 -19.67 -16.06
CA GLN A 297 -4.72 -19.36 -17.50
C GLN A 297 -4.32 -17.90 -17.79
N SER A 298 -4.03 -17.10 -16.77
CA SER A 298 -3.72 -15.68 -16.94
C SER A 298 -2.34 -15.43 -17.52
N GLY A 299 -1.46 -16.44 -17.50
CA GLY A 299 -0.04 -16.27 -17.84
C GLY A 299 0.64 -15.28 -16.90
N GLY A 300 1.59 -14.52 -17.42
CA GLY A 300 2.30 -13.48 -16.67
C GLY A 300 1.49 -12.21 -16.35
N ASP A 301 0.21 -12.13 -16.71
CA ASP A 301 -0.62 -10.96 -16.44
C ASP A 301 -1.14 -10.98 -14.99
N VAL A 302 -0.49 -10.19 -14.13
CA VAL A 302 -0.86 -10.07 -12.70
C VAL A 302 -2.29 -9.58 -12.51
N GLY A 303 -2.75 -8.63 -13.34
CA GLY A 303 -4.08 -8.06 -13.23
C GLY A 303 -5.16 -9.09 -13.53
N ARG A 304 -5.01 -9.82 -14.64
CA ARG A 304 -5.91 -10.91 -15.02
C ARG A 304 -5.91 -12.03 -13.98
N PHE A 305 -4.74 -12.40 -13.45
CA PHE A 305 -4.63 -13.40 -12.39
C PHE A 305 -5.41 -12.99 -11.15
N ALA A 306 -5.20 -11.75 -10.68
CA ALA A 306 -5.86 -11.25 -9.48
C ALA A 306 -7.39 -11.09 -9.66
N GLN A 307 -7.84 -10.62 -10.83
CA GLN A 307 -9.26 -10.55 -11.18
C GLN A 307 -9.92 -11.93 -11.20
N ALA A 308 -9.26 -12.93 -11.80
CA ALA A 308 -9.78 -14.28 -11.85
C ALA A 308 -9.87 -14.93 -10.45
N LEU A 309 -8.90 -14.67 -9.57
CA LEU A 309 -8.97 -15.08 -8.17
C LEU A 309 -10.11 -14.39 -7.41
N GLN A 310 -10.31 -13.10 -7.63
CA GLN A 310 -11.40 -12.34 -7.02
C GLN A 310 -12.76 -12.88 -7.46
N ASN A 311 -12.95 -13.10 -8.77
CA ASN A 311 -14.17 -13.67 -9.34
C ASN A 311 -14.43 -15.11 -8.87
N ALA A 312 -13.35 -15.86 -8.61
CA ALA A 312 -13.43 -17.17 -7.99
C ALA A 312 -13.88 -17.09 -6.51
N GLY A 313 -13.82 -15.93 -5.86
CA GLY A 313 -14.17 -15.73 -4.46
C GLY A 313 -13.00 -16.03 -3.51
N TYR A 314 -11.76 -15.81 -3.94
CA TYR A 314 -10.56 -15.93 -3.08
C TYR A 314 -10.61 -14.94 -1.91
N ALA A 315 -11.03 -13.71 -2.19
CA ALA A 315 -11.23 -12.65 -1.21
C ALA A 315 -12.62 -12.02 -1.40
N THR A 316 -13.24 -11.58 -0.31
CA THR A 316 -14.52 -10.86 -0.30
C THR A 316 -14.36 -9.36 -0.55
N ASP A 317 -13.13 -8.85 -0.48
CA ASP A 317 -12.81 -7.45 -0.73
C ASP A 317 -13.08 -7.07 -2.21
N PRO A 318 -13.96 -6.10 -2.50
CA PRO A 318 -14.25 -5.66 -3.87
C PRO A 318 -13.05 -5.00 -4.57
N SER A 319 -12.05 -4.54 -3.82
CA SER A 319 -10.82 -3.91 -4.33
C SER A 319 -9.62 -4.86 -4.42
N TYR A 320 -9.81 -6.16 -4.16
CA TYR A 320 -8.73 -7.14 -4.08
C TYR A 320 -7.81 -7.13 -5.31
N ALA A 321 -8.36 -7.28 -6.52
CA ALA A 321 -7.54 -7.36 -7.72
C ALA A 321 -6.72 -6.09 -7.96
N ALA A 322 -7.31 -4.92 -7.70
CA ALA A 322 -6.65 -3.64 -7.82
C ALA A 322 -5.50 -3.49 -6.80
N LYS A 323 -5.69 -3.94 -5.56
CA LYS A 323 -4.64 -3.96 -4.53
C LYS A 323 -3.46 -4.84 -4.94
N ILE A 324 -3.73 -6.06 -5.42
CA ILE A 324 -2.68 -6.97 -5.89
C ILE A 324 -1.91 -6.35 -7.06
N ALA A 325 -2.60 -5.81 -8.06
CA ALA A 325 -1.96 -5.14 -9.19
C ALA A 325 -1.12 -3.93 -8.75
N ALA A 326 -1.61 -3.12 -7.80
CA ALA A 326 -0.87 -1.97 -7.27
C ALA A 326 0.40 -2.39 -6.54
N ILE A 327 0.32 -3.39 -5.66
CA ILE A 327 1.50 -3.92 -4.94
C ILE A 327 2.51 -4.52 -5.91
N ALA A 328 2.06 -5.36 -6.84
CA ALA A 328 2.93 -6.04 -7.81
C ALA A 328 3.69 -5.08 -8.72
N ASN A 329 3.05 -3.98 -9.10
CA ASN A 329 3.65 -2.93 -9.94
C ASN A 329 4.29 -1.80 -9.12
N GLY A 330 4.26 -1.89 -7.79
CA GLY A 330 4.83 -0.91 -6.88
C GLY A 330 6.36 -0.90 -6.86
N PRO A 331 6.97 0.21 -6.39
CA PRO A 331 8.43 0.35 -6.38
C PRO A 331 9.11 -0.65 -5.44
N THR A 332 8.45 -1.05 -4.36
CA THR A 332 8.97 -1.94 -3.32
C THR A 332 9.48 -3.27 -3.87
N ILE A 333 8.66 -3.99 -4.62
CA ILE A 333 9.07 -5.26 -5.23
C ILE A 333 10.18 -5.02 -6.25
N GLY A 334 10.08 -3.94 -7.04
CA GLY A 334 11.11 -3.56 -8.01
C GLY A 334 12.48 -3.33 -7.36
N ARG A 335 12.54 -2.59 -6.25
CA ARG A 335 13.77 -2.31 -5.49
C ARG A 335 14.40 -3.59 -4.94
N ALA A 336 13.59 -4.45 -4.32
CA ALA A 336 14.07 -5.72 -3.79
C ALA A 336 14.63 -6.63 -4.90
N VAL A 337 13.91 -6.78 -6.02
CA VAL A 337 14.36 -7.59 -7.16
C VAL A 337 15.62 -7.02 -7.80
N ALA A 338 15.73 -5.69 -7.92
CA ALA A 338 16.94 -5.04 -8.40
C ALA A 338 18.15 -5.31 -7.48
N ALA A 339 17.96 -5.24 -6.16
CA ALA A 339 19.01 -5.58 -5.19
C ALA A 339 19.46 -7.04 -5.31
N ILE A 340 18.52 -7.99 -5.44
CA ILE A 340 18.83 -9.40 -5.70
C ILE A 340 19.66 -9.56 -6.97
N GLY A 341 19.27 -8.87 -8.06
CA GLY A 341 20.03 -8.88 -9.31
C GLY A 341 21.44 -8.29 -9.15
N ALA A 342 21.59 -7.21 -8.39
CA ALA A 342 22.88 -6.59 -8.11
C ALA A 342 23.81 -7.48 -7.26
N VAL A 343 23.26 -8.22 -6.29
CA VAL A 343 24.01 -9.24 -5.55
C VAL A 343 24.42 -10.39 -6.47
N ALA A 344 23.51 -10.87 -7.32
CA ALA A 344 23.79 -11.95 -8.28
C ALA A 344 24.93 -11.57 -9.24
N ALA A 345 24.89 -10.35 -9.76
CA ALA A 345 25.92 -9.82 -10.66
C ALA A 345 27.29 -9.76 -9.97
N ARG A 346 27.35 -9.22 -8.75
CA ARG A 346 28.59 -9.18 -7.94
C ARG A 346 29.15 -10.58 -7.68
N ALA A 347 28.29 -11.53 -7.30
CA ALA A 347 28.70 -12.91 -7.07
C ALA A 347 29.26 -13.56 -8.33
N GLY A 348 28.64 -13.31 -9.50
CA GLY A 348 29.13 -13.77 -10.80
C GLY A 348 30.46 -13.16 -11.20
N THR A 349 30.68 -11.85 -10.96
CA THR A 349 31.96 -11.19 -11.24
C THR A 349 33.10 -11.73 -10.37
N VAL A 350 32.85 -11.97 -9.08
CA VAL A 350 33.84 -12.54 -8.15
C VAL A 350 34.20 -13.97 -8.54
N ALA A 351 33.21 -14.79 -8.94
CA ALA A 351 33.45 -16.13 -9.46
C ALA A 351 34.24 -16.11 -10.78
N GLY A 352 33.97 -15.15 -11.68
CA GLY A 352 34.75 -14.97 -12.91
C GLY A 352 36.20 -14.57 -12.66
N GLN A 353 36.44 -13.67 -11.69
CA GLN A 353 37.79 -13.23 -11.29
C GLN A 353 38.58 -14.34 -10.59
N SER A 354 37.94 -15.16 -9.75
CA SER A 354 38.63 -16.28 -9.09
C SER A 354 39.05 -17.36 -10.08
N VAL A 355 38.22 -17.65 -11.09
CA VAL A 355 38.56 -18.58 -12.18
C VAL A 355 39.68 -18.01 -13.06
N ALA A 356 39.63 -16.72 -13.39
CA ALA A 356 40.71 -16.05 -14.15
C ALA A 356 42.06 -16.08 -13.41
N ASN A 357 42.05 -15.75 -12.11
CA ASN A 357 43.27 -15.80 -11.28
C ASN A 357 43.80 -17.23 -11.13
N ALA A 358 42.92 -18.24 -11.04
CA ALA A 358 43.33 -19.65 -10.99
C ALA A 358 43.92 -20.13 -12.34
N ALA A 359 43.36 -19.68 -13.47
CA ALA A 359 43.89 -19.99 -14.79
C ALA A 359 45.27 -19.34 -15.02
N ASP A 360 45.48 -18.10 -14.57
CA ASP A 360 46.77 -17.42 -14.64
C ASP A 360 47.83 -18.08 -13.73
N ALA A 361 47.43 -18.53 -12.54
CA ALA A 361 48.29 -19.27 -11.62
C ALA A 361 48.72 -20.64 -12.17
N LEU A 362 47.86 -21.33 -12.92
CA LEU A 362 48.19 -22.59 -13.57
C LEU A 362 49.03 -22.39 -14.85
N GLY A 363 48.79 -21.30 -15.59
CA GLY A 363 49.57 -20.93 -16.78
C GLY A 363 51.01 -20.50 -16.48
N THR A 364 51.28 -20.00 -15.27
CA THR A 364 52.64 -19.62 -14.83
C THR A 364 53.47 -20.79 -14.33
N VAL A 365 52.86 -21.91 -13.92
CA VAL A 365 53.57 -23.12 -13.48
C VAL A 365 54.07 -23.97 -14.67
N SER A 366 53.48 -23.82 -15.86
CA SER A 366 53.84 -24.60 -17.05
C SER A 366 54.97 -23.98 -17.91
N ARG A 367 55.57 -22.84 -17.50
CA ARG A 367 56.71 -22.19 -18.17
C ARG A 367 57.96 -22.07 -17.28
N ARG A 368 58.27 -23.10 -16.48
CA ARG A 368 59.57 -23.21 -15.81
C ARG A 368 60.22 -24.55 -16.10
#